data_AF-A0A0D8ID90-F1
#
_entry.id   AF-A0A0D8ID90-F1
#
_cell.length_a   1.000
_cell.length_b   1.000
_cell.length_c   1.000
_cell.angle_alpha   90.00
_cell.angle_beta   90.00
_cell.angle_gamma   90.00
#
_symmetry.space_group_name_H-M   'P 1'
#
loop_
_entity.id
_entity.type
_entity.pdbx_description
1 polymer ?
#
loop_
_entity_poly.entity_id
_entity_poly.type
_entity_poly.pdbx_seq_one_letter_code
_entity_poly.pdbx_strand_id
1 'polypeptide(L)'
;MSDKFLTFKRDSAFNLMGRIFSIGIAPLFFPAFWLGRYFAILFPADYQIPAETPGFVTFTSGPNVMLGILVGAGVLAISIMIWKVVCQALLIVLEAFEAYTSRPNE
;
A
#
# COMPACT_ATOMS: atom_id res chain seq x y z
N MET A 1 -13.06 -19.83 -34.21
CA MET A 1 -14.09 -19.15 -33.38
C MET A 1 -13.66 -19.01 -31.92
N SER A 2 -12.78 -19.89 -31.40
CA SER A 2 -12.24 -19.84 -30.03
C SER A 2 -11.32 -18.65 -29.70
N ASP A 3 -10.60 -18.09 -30.67
CA ASP A 3 -9.66 -16.97 -30.42
C ASP A 3 -10.33 -15.70 -29.86
N LYS A 4 -11.55 -15.39 -30.29
CA LYS A 4 -12.31 -14.22 -29.81
C LYS A 4 -12.76 -14.36 -28.36
N PHE A 5 -12.99 -15.58 -27.89
CA PHE A 5 -13.43 -15.84 -26.52
C PHE A 5 -12.26 -15.78 -25.54
N LEU A 6 -11.09 -16.30 -25.93
CA LEU A 6 -9.86 -16.23 -25.12
C LEU A 6 -9.34 -14.79 -24.99
N THR A 7 -9.41 -13.99 -26.07
CA THR A 7 -9.04 -12.56 -26.02
C THR A 7 -10.01 -11.75 -25.13
N PHE A 8 -11.32 -11.97 -25.24
CA PHE A 8 -12.32 -11.28 -24.41
C PHE A 8 -12.19 -11.62 -22.91
N LYS A 9 -11.89 -12.88 -22.58
CA LYS A 9 -11.73 -13.33 -21.20
C LYS A 9 -10.44 -12.79 -20.57
N ARG A 10 -9.36 -12.71 -21.35
CA ARG A 10 -8.10 -12.12 -20.94
C ARG A 10 -8.21 -10.60 -20.72
N ASP A 11 -8.84 -9.85 -21.63
CA ASP A 11 -9.10 -8.42 -21.45
C ASP A 11 -10.01 -8.14 -20.25
N SER A 12 -11.05 -8.95 -20.04
CA SER A 12 -11.94 -8.86 -18.89
C SER A 12 -11.19 -9.11 -17.57
N ALA A 13 -10.34 -10.14 -17.51
CA ALA A 13 -9.54 -10.47 -16.33
C ALA A 13 -8.52 -9.37 -15.98
N PHE A 14 -7.81 -8.81 -16.97
CA PHE A 14 -6.89 -7.71 -16.73
C PHE A 14 -7.60 -6.45 -16.23
N ASN A 15 -8.79 -6.15 -16.77
CA ASN A 15 -9.57 -4.97 -16.36
C ASN A 15 -10.21 -5.15 -14.97
N LEU A 16 -10.66 -6.37 -14.65
CA LEU A 16 -11.11 -6.75 -13.30
C LEU A 16 -9.96 -6.64 -12.29
N MET A 17 -8.76 -7.09 -12.67
CA MET A 17 -7.58 -7.04 -11.81
C MET A 17 -7.11 -5.61 -11.55
N GLY A 18 -7.18 -4.73 -12.54
CA GLY A 18 -6.92 -3.30 -12.35
C GLY A 18 -7.85 -2.66 -11.33
N ARG A 19 -9.15 -3.02 -11.36
CA ARG A 19 -10.12 -2.54 -10.36
C ARG A 19 -9.87 -3.11 -8.97
N ILE A 20 -9.56 -4.39 -8.85
CA ILE A 20 -9.22 -5.04 -7.57
C ILE A 20 -7.94 -4.42 -6.99
N PHE A 21 -6.96 -4.13 -7.85
CA PHE A 21 -5.72 -3.46 -7.43
C PHE A 21 -6.01 -2.06 -6.87
N SER A 22 -6.79 -1.24 -7.59
CA SER A 22 -7.16 0.10 -7.11
C SER A 22 -8.00 0.08 -5.83
N ILE A 23 -8.98 -0.81 -5.72
CA ILE A 23 -9.81 -0.93 -4.51
C ILE A 23 -8.97 -1.43 -3.33
N GLY A 24 -8.06 -2.37 -3.58
CA GLY A 24 -7.19 -2.96 -2.56
C GLY A 24 -6.08 -2.05 -2.06
N ILE A 25 -5.70 -1.01 -2.81
CA ILE A 25 -4.74 -0.01 -2.36
C ILE A 25 -5.34 0.90 -1.27
N ALA A 26 -6.64 1.23 -1.34
CA ALA A 26 -7.29 2.11 -0.39
C ALA A 26 -7.12 1.68 1.09
N PRO A 27 -7.35 0.41 1.48
CA PRO A 27 -7.12 -0.03 2.85
C PRO A 27 -5.65 -0.04 3.27
N LEU A 28 -4.68 -0.04 2.35
CA LEU A 28 -3.24 -0.03 2.69
C LEU A 28 -2.78 1.32 3.25
N PHE A 29 -3.52 2.41 2.99
CA PHE A 29 -3.22 3.71 3.57
C PHE A 29 -3.44 3.75 5.08
N PHE A 30 -4.39 2.98 5.60
CA PHE A 30 -4.70 2.96 7.03
C PHE A 30 -3.53 2.46 7.90
N PRO A 31 -2.94 1.27 7.68
CA PRO A 31 -1.79 0.80 8.46
C PRO A 31 -0.56 1.66 8.23
N ALA A 32 -0.35 2.19 7.02
CA ALA A 32 0.76 3.09 6.73
C ALA A 32 0.67 4.41 7.52
N PHE A 33 -0.53 5.00 7.58
CA PHE A 33 -0.79 6.20 8.38
C PHE A 33 -0.62 5.93 9.88
N TRP A 34 -1.14 4.81 10.37
CA TRP A 34 -1.04 4.44 11.78
C TRP A 34 0.42 4.22 12.21
N LEU A 35 1.20 3.50 11.42
CA LEU A 35 2.63 3.27 11.67
C LEU A 35 3.44 4.56 11.56
N GLY A 36 3.18 5.40 10.55
CA GLY A 36 3.84 6.70 10.44
C GLY A 36 3.59 7.58 11.66
N ARG A 37 2.33 7.68 12.11
CA ARG A 37 1.98 8.41 13.33
C ARG A 37 2.64 7.82 14.58
N TYR A 38 2.68 6.49 14.70
CA TYR A 38 3.32 5.81 15.82
C TYR A 38 4.81 6.19 15.92
N PHE A 39 5.54 6.14 14.80
CA PHE A 39 6.95 6.52 14.77
C PHE A 39 7.20 8.02 15.01
N ALA A 40 6.30 8.90 14.54
CA ALA A 40 6.39 10.33 14.86
C ALA A 40 6.31 10.61 16.38
N ILE A 41 5.50 9.82 17.11
CA ILE A 41 5.34 10.00 18.56
C ILE A 41 6.47 9.32 19.33
N LEU A 42 6.93 8.15 18.86
CA LEU A 42 7.98 7.37 19.53
C LEU A 42 9.35 8.05 19.48
N PHE A 43 9.63 8.77 18.40
CA PHE A 43 10.89 9.50 18.21
C PHE A 43 10.61 11.01 18.13
N PRO A 44 10.37 11.68 19.27
CA PRO A 44 10.14 13.12 19.27
C PRO A 44 11.38 13.87 18.76
N ALA A 45 11.15 15.03 18.14
CA ALA A 45 12.19 15.96 17.74
C ALA A 45 12.16 17.19 18.64
N ASP A 46 13.34 17.72 18.95
CA ASP A 46 13.47 18.97 19.68
C ASP A 46 13.37 20.15 18.72
N TYR A 47 12.55 21.13 19.08
CA TYR A 47 12.42 22.38 18.36
C TYR A 47 12.76 23.55 19.28
N GLN A 48 13.42 24.54 18.69
CA GLN A 48 13.71 25.80 19.34
C GLN A 48 12.48 26.69 19.25
N ILE A 49 12.03 27.18 20.39
CA ILE A 49 10.99 28.20 20.50
C ILE A 49 11.55 29.43 21.21
N PRO A 50 11.04 30.63 20.89
CA PRO A 50 11.42 31.85 21.62
C PRO A 50 11.08 31.68 23.10
N ALA A 51 12.04 31.96 23.97
CA ALA A 51 11.77 32.04 25.40
C ALA A 51 10.97 33.32 25.71
N GLU A 52 10.28 33.35 26.85
CA GLU A 52 9.59 34.58 27.33
C GLU A 52 10.56 35.75 27.54
N THR A 53 11.86 35.46 27.68
CA THR A 53 12.94 36.44 27.72
C THR A 53 13.42 36.77 26.30
N PRO A 54 13.39 38.05 25.87
CA PRO A 54 13.81 38.44 24.53
C PRO A 54 15.29 38.11 24.31
N GLY A 55 15.60 37.41 23.22
CA GLY A 55 16.96 37.01 22.83
C GLY A 55 17.38 35.60 23.29
N PHE A 56 16.55 34.89 24.06
CA PHE A 56 16.82 33.52 24.48
C PHE A 56 15.87 32.53 23.77
N VAL A 57 16.36 31.30 23.55
CA VAL A 57 15.57 30.20 23.02
C VAL A 57 15.41 29.12 24.09
N THR A 58 14.23 28.50 24.13
CA THR A 58 14.00 27.28 24.90
C THR A 58 13.80 26.11 23.95
N PHE A 59 14.17 24.90 24.40
CA PHE A 59 13.94 23.67 23.64
C PHE A 59 12.69 23.01 24.17
N THR A 60 11.83 22.55 23.27
CA THR A 60 10.70 21.71 23.63
C THR A 60 10.64 20.53 22.67
N SER A 61 10.19 19.39 23.19
CA SER A 61 10.13 18.14 22.45
C SER A 61 8.70 17.87 22.03
N GLY A 62 8.52 17.43 20.80
CA GLY A 62 7.21 17.09 20.25
C GLY A 62 7.33 16.13 19.08
N PRO A 63 6.19 15.68 18.53
CA PRO A 63 6.18 14.59 17.57
C PRO A 63 6.96 14.95 16.30
N ASN A 64 7.85 14.05 15.89
CA ASN A 64 8.65 14.21 14.69
C ASN A 64 7.81 13.84 13.46
N VAL A 65 7.00 14.80 13.01
CA VAL A 65 6.10 14.65 11.87
C VAL A 65 6.86 14.27 10.60
N MET A 66 8.06 14.84 10.40
CA MET A 66 8.92 14.55 9.25
C MET A 66 9.30 13.06 9.19
N LEU A 67 9.74 12.51 10.32
CA LEU A 67 10.08 11.10 10.44
C LEU A 67 8.84 10.21 10.28
N GLY A 68 7.70 10.61 10.84
CA GLY A 68 6.44 9.88 10.65
C GLY A 68 5.99 9.82 9.19
N ILE A 69 6.14 10.90 8.43
CA ILE A 69 5.84 10.92 6.99
C ILE A 69 6.80 10.01 6.22
N LEU A 70 8.10 10.06 6.50
CA LEU A 70 9.10 9.19 5.87
C LEU A 70 8.82 7.71 6.11
N VAL A 71 8.56 7.34 7.37
CA VAL A 71 8.23 5.96 7.74
C VAL A 71 6.89 5.54 7.11
N GLY A 72 5.87 6.39 7.19
CA GLY A 72 4.55 6.11 6.60
C GLY A 72 4.63 5.89 5.09
N ALA A 73 5.37 6.73 4.37
CA ALA A 73 5.61 6.58 2.93
C ALA A 73 6.37 5.30 2.60
N GLY A 74 7.40 4.95 3.40
CA GLY A 74 8.15 3.70 3.24
C GLY A 74 7.26 2.46 3.44
N VAL A 75 6.46 2.45 4.51
CA VAL A 75 5.51 1.37 4.79
C VAL A 75 4.47 1.24 3.69
N LEU A 76 3.94 2.36 3.18
CA LEU A 76 2.98 2.36 2.08
C LEU A 76 3.61 1.75 0.82
N ALA A 77 4.83 2.15 0.46
CA ALA A 77 5.53 1.62 -0.70
C ALA A 77 5.75 0.10 -0.61
N ILE A 78 6.20 -0.39 0.54
CA ILE A 78 6.36 -1.83 0.80
C ILE A 78 5.02 -2.56 0.71
N SER A 79 3.98 -1.97 1.31
CA SER A 79 2.63 -2.55 1.30
C SER A 79 2.06 -2.67 -0.11
N ILE A 80 2.26 -1.65 -0.96
CA ILE A 80 1.86 -1.68 -2.38
C ILE A 80 2.62 -2.78 -3.14
N MET A 81 3.92 -2.96 -2.86
CA MET A 81 4.72 -4.02 -3.48
C MET A 81 4.22 -5.41 -3.08
N ILE A 82 3.92 -5.63 -1.80
CA ILE A 82 3.33 -6.88 -1.31
C ILE A 82 1.97 -7.11 -1.97
N TRP A 83 1.12 -6.08 -2.03
CA TRP A 83 -0.19 -6.16 -2.66
C TRP A 83 -0.11 -6.53 -4.14
N LYS A 84 0.86 -5.99 -4.88
CA LYS A 84 1.13 -6.39 -6.26
C LYS A 84 1.44 -7.88 -6.38
N VAL A 85 2.29 -8.41 -5.50
CA VAL A 85 2.64 -9.84 -5.49
C VAL A 85 1.41 -10.70 -5.19
N VAL A 86 0.59 -10.29 -4.21
CA VAL A 86 -0.68 -10.98 -3.89
C VAL A 86 -1.61 -11.00 -5.09
N CYS A 87 -1.77 -9.87 -5.79
CA CYS A 87 -2.57 -9.80 -7.01
C CYS A 87 -2.03 -10.76 -8.09
N GLN A 88 -0.73 -10.76 -8.36
CA GLN A 88 -0.13 -11.68 -9.33
C GLN A 88 -0.33 -13.15 -8.97
N ALA A 89 -0.17 -13.50 -7.69
CA ALA A 89 -0.42 -14.85 -7.22
C ALA A 89 -1.89 -15.27 -7.43
N LEU A 90 -2.83 -14.36 -7.19
CA LEU A 90 -4.26 -14.61 -7.38
C LEU A 90 -4.62 -14.85 -8.86
N LEU A 91 -3.96 -14.15 -9.80
CA LEU A 91 -4.10 -14.41 -11.23
C LEU A 91 -3.63 -15.80 -11.61
N ILE A 92 -2.46 -16.23 -11.12
CA ILE A 92 -1.92 -17.57 -11.39
C ILE A 92 -2.88 -18.64 -10.89
N VAL A 93 -3.47 -18.45 -9.71
CA VAL A 93 -4.46 -19.38 -9.14
C VAL A 93 -5.73 -19.43 -9.98
N LEU A 94 -6.23 -18.28 -10.45
CA LEU A 94 -7.41 -18.21 -11.33
C LEU A 94 -7.15 -18.92 -12.67
N GLU A 95 -5.99 -18.70 -13.29
CA GLU A 95 -5.59 -19.41 -14.51
C GLU A 95 -5.50 -20.93 -14.28
N ALA A 96 -4.97 -21.36 -13.13
CA ALA A 96 -4.91 -22.78 -12.78
C ALA A 96 -6.31 -23.41 -12.62
N PHE A 97 -7.25 -22.72 -11.97
CA PHE A 97 -8.63 -23.18 -11.85
C PHE A 97 -9.34 -23.25 -13.20
N GLU A 98 -9.08 -22.29 -14.09
CA GLU A 98 -9.63 -22.29 -15.43
C GLU A 98 -9.09 -23.46 -16.26
N ALA A 99 -7.78 -23.74 -16.18
CA ALA A 99 -7.14 -24.88 -16.82
C ALA A 99 -7.69 -26.23 -16.30
N TYR A 100 -7.96 -26.33 -15.00
CA TYR A 100 -8.52 -27.54 -14.39
C TYR A 100 -9.99 -27.76 -14.79
N THR A 101 -10.79 -26.70 -14.81
CA THR A 101 -12.23 -26.79 -15.12
C THR A 101 -12.50 -26.97 -16.62
N SER A 102 -11.58 -26.51 -17.48
CA SER A 102 -11.69 -26.61 -18.94
C SER A 102 -11.23 -27.93 -19.52
N ARG A 103 -10.58 -28.80 -18.73
CA ARG A 103 -10.41 -30.21 -19.09
C ARG A 103 -11.71 -30.93 -18.74
N PRO A 104 -12.53 -31.33 -19.74
CA PRO A 104 -13.66 -32.19 -19.48
C PRO A 104 -13.11 -33.51 -18.93
N ASN A 105 -13.77 -34.06 -17.91
CA ASN A 105 -13.55 -35.40 -17.37
C ASN A 105 -13.14 -36.38 -18.48
N GLU A 106 -11.94 -36.97 -18.36
CA GLU A 106 -11.73 -38.34 -18.82
C GLU A 106 -12.39 -39.32 -17.84
#